data_AF-A0A358QKC4-F1
#
_entry.id   AF-A0A358QKC4-F1
#
_cell.length_a   1.000
_cell.length_b   1.000
_cell.length_c   1.000
_cell.angle_alpha   90.00
_cell.angle_beta   90.00
_cell.angle_gamma   90.00
#
_symmetry.space_group_name_H-M   'P 1'
#
loop_
_entity.id
_entity.type
_entity.pdbx_description
1 polymer ?
#
loop_
_entity_poly.entity_id
_entity_poly.type
_entity_poly.pdbx_seq_one_letter_code
_entity_poly.pdbx_strand_id
1 'polypeptide(L)'
;MEVLAEGGGAFQVRVEGRSFAVTASDGLAGELGAPDAEALVRQSFAFLLEREPAGSILPRFDLTVIGRYFPEWREEMRSRWL
;
A
#
# COMPACT_ATOMS: atom_id res chain seq x y z
N MET A 1 -1.14 -11.02 -6.66
CA MET A 1 -1.22 -9.54 -6.66
C MET A 1 -0.16 -9.01 -7.61
N GLU A 2 -0.54 -8.05 -8.45
CA GLU A 2 0.36 -7.33 -9.35
C GLU A 2 0.38 -5.85 -8.92
N VAL A 3 1.57 -5.22 -8.93
CA VAL A 3 1.74 -3.79 -8.67
C VAL A 3 2.49 -3.23 -9.86
N LEU A 4 1.94 -2.19 -10.48
CA LEU A 4 2.51 -1.51 -11.64
C LEU A 4 2.70 -0.04 -11.31
N ALA A 5 3.93 0.46 -11.39
CA ALA A 5 4.20 1.88 -11.27
C ALA A 5 3.75 2.62 -12.54
N GLU A 6 3.01 3.72 -12.38
CA GLU A 6 2.57 4.60 -13.46
C GLU A 6 3.42 5.89 -13.53
N GLY A 7 4.36 6.06 -12.61
CA GLY A 7 5.21 7.25 -12.46
C GLY A 7 4.63 8.29 -11.50
N GLY A 8 5.48 9.21 -11.02
CA GLY A 8 5.06 10.29 -10.12
C GLY A 8 4.42 9.83 -8.80
N GLY A 9 4.83 8.66 -8.28
CA GLY A 9 4.25 8.07 -7.07
C GLY A 9 2.88 7.41 -7.27
N ALA A 10 2.40 7.26 -8.51
CA ALA A 10 1.16 6.55 -8.83
C ALA A 10 1.40 5.07 -9.13
N PHE A 11 0.46 4.23 -8.68
CA PHE A 11 0.49 2.77 -8.83
C PHE A 11 -0.88 2.23 -9.18
N GLN A 12 -0.89 1.24 -10.07
CA GLN A 12 -2.04 0.37 -10.31
C GLN A 12 -1.79 -0.97 -9.62
N VAL A 13 -2.68 -1.37 -8.71
CA VAL A 13 -2.61 -2.67 -8.03
C VAL A 13 -3.74 -3.58 -8.51
N ARG A 14 -3.44 -4.84 -8.83
CA ARG A 14 -4.44 -5.86 -9.18
C ARG A 14 -4.47 -7.01 -8.19
N VAL A 15 -5.66 -7.29 -7.65
CA VAL A 15 -5.95 -8.38 -6.71
C VAL A 15 -7.28 -9.00 -7.10
N GLU A 16 -7.33 -10.31 -7.30
CA GLU A 16 -8.58 -11.06 -7.53
C GLU A 16 -9.48 -10.47 -8.64
N GLY A 17 -8.87 -10.02 -9.75
CA GLY A 17 -9.60 -9.39 -10.87
C GLY A 17 -10.07 -7.95 -10.61
N ARG A 18 -9.83 -7.41 -9.42
CA ARG A 18 -10.09 -6.01 -9.05
C ARG A 18 -8.84 -5.17 -9.28
N SER A 19 -9.05 -3.89 -9.56
CA SER A 19 -8.00 -2.92 -9.81
C SER A 19 -8.12 -1.72 -8.86
N PHE A 20 -7.00 -1.26 -8.33
CA PHE A 20 -6.92 -0.18 -7.37
C PHE A 20 -5.90 0.86 -7.84
N ALA A 21 -6.27 2.14 -7.79
CA ALA A 21 -5.38 3.26 -8.12
C ALA A 21 -4.84 3.90 -6.83
N VAL A 22 -3.54 3.82 -6.63
CA VAL A 22 -2.90 4.13 -5.35
C VAL A 22 -1.84 5.20 -5.58
N THR A 23 -1.78 6.19 -4.70
CA THR A 23 -0.64 7.14 -4.66
C THR A 23 0.19 6.94 -3.41
N ALA A 24 1.49 7.13 -3.52
CA ALA A 24 2.40 7.22 -2.39
C ALA A 24 3.35 8.39 -2.61
N SER A 25 3.62 9.17 -1.56
CA SER A 25 4.59 10.26 -1.65
C SER A 25 6.02 9.72 -1.70
N ASP A 26 6.90 10.44 -2.40
CA ASP A 26 8.29 10.03 -2.66
C ASP A 26 9.10 9.66 -1.40
N GLY A 27 8.78 10.28 -0.25
CA GLY A 27 9.49 10.05 1.01
C GLY A 27 8.92 8.92 1.89
N LEU A 28 7.72 8.43 1.60
CA LEU A 28 7.00 7.53 2.51
C LEU A 28 7.68 6.18 2.68
N ALA A 29 8.24 5.64 1.59
CA ALA A 29 9.01 4.39 1.64
C ALA A 29 10.21 4.52 2.58
N GLY A 30 11.00 5.59 2.43
CA GLY A 30 12.14 5.87 3.29
C GLY A 30 11.74 6.11 4.76
N GLU A 31 10.63 6.82 5.01
CA GLU A 31 10.09 7.02 6.36
C GLU A 31 9.77 5.70 7.08
N LEU A 32 9.32 4.69 6.32
CA LEU A 32 8.89 3.41 6.85
C LEU A 32 9.95 2.30 6.69
N GLY A 33 11.14 2.62 6.18
CA GLY A 33 12.23 1.66 5.98
C GLY A 33 12.06 0.71 4.78
N ALA A 34 11.06 0.94 3.93
CA ALA A 34 10.87 0.14 2.72
C ALA A 34 11.94 0.47 1.67
N PRO A 35 12.40 -0.52 0.87
CA PRO A 35 13.44 -0.30 -0.14
C PRO A 35 13.01 0.65 -1.26
N ASP A 36 11.72 0.62 -1.62
CA ASP A 36 11.10 1.54 -2.58
C ASP A 36 9.58 1.63 -2.35
N ALA A 37 8.93 2.53 -3.09
CA ALA A 37 7.49 2.75 -2.98
C ALA A 37 6.66 1.57 -3.51
N GLU A 38 7.15 0.80 -4.49
CA GLU A 38 6.45 -0.38 -5.00
C GLU A 38 6.37 -1.48 -3.92
N ALA A 39 7.48 -1.74 -3.23
CA ALA A 39 7.57 -2.68 -2.12
C ALA A 39 6.65 -2.26 -0.96
N LEU A 40 6.61 -0.97 -0.63
CA LEU A 40 5.70 -0.44 0.38
C LEU A 40 4.22 -0.63 -0.02
N VAL A 41 3.85 -0.32 -1.26
CA VAL A 41 2.48 -0.54 -1.78
C VAL A 41 2.12 -2.02 -1.71
N ARG A 42 3.02 -2.91 -2.15
CA ARG A 42 2.81 -4.36 -2.13
C ARG A 42 2.56 -4.90 -0.72
N GLN A 43 3.39 -4.50 0.25
CA GLN A 43 3.23 -4.93 1.64
C GLN A 43 2.01 -4.31 2.31
N SER A 44 1.64 -3.09 1.93
CA SER A 44 0.42 -2.45 2.42
C SER A 44 -0.84 -3.16 1.93
N PHE A 45 -0.87 -3.64 0.68
CA PHE A 45 -1.98 -4.47 0.20
C PHE A 45 -2.01 -5.85 0.86
N ALA A 46 -0.86 -6.45 1.15
CA ALA A 46 -0.81 -7.69 1.93
C ALA A 46 -1.43 -7.49 3.33
N PHE A 47 -1.04 -6.41 4.02
CA PHE A 47 -1.61 -6.00 5.31
C PHE A 47 -3.13 -5.82 5.28
N LEU A 48 -3.67 -5.16 4.24
CA LEU A 48 -5.11 -4.97 4.07
C LEU A 48 -5.84 -6.30 3.85
N LEU A 49 -5.30 -7.17 2.98
CA LEU A 49 -5.93 -8.46 2.65
C LEU A 49 -5.90 -9.47 3.81
N GLU A 50 -4.98 -9.32 4.76
CA GLU A 50 -4.99 -10.06 6.03
C GLU A 50 -6.18 -9.66 6.93
N ARG A 51 -6.75 -8.47 6.76
CA ARG A 51 -7.74 -7.86 7.67
C ARG A 51 -9.13 -7.70 7.06
N GLU A 52 -9.23 -7.48 5.76
CA GLU A 52 -10.50 -7.28 5.07
C GLU A 52 -10.50 -7.90 3.66
N PRO A 53 -11.67 -8.31 3.12
CA PRO A 53 -11.74 -8.82 1.76
C PRO A 53 -11.41 -7.73 0.74
N ALA A 54 -10.85 -8.10 -0.41
CA ALA A 54 -10.52 -7.17 -1.50
C ALA A 54 -11.74 -6.35 -2.00
N GLY A 55 -12.96 -6.84 -1.75
CA GLY A 55 -14.21 -6.13 -2.02
C GLY A 55 -14.42 -4.85 -1.20
N SER A 56 -13.84 -4.77 0.00
CA SER A 56 -13.99 -3.66 0.95
C SER A 56 -12.93 -2.57 0.80
N ILE A 57 -11.81 -2.87 0.12
CA ILE A 57 -10.72 -1.91 -0.09
C ILE A 57 -11.21 -0.79 -1.03
N LEU A 58 -10.91 0.46 -0.67
CA LEU A 58 -11.22 1.64 -1.49
C LEU A 58 -10.58 1.51 -2.90
N PRO A 59 -11.32 1.69 -4.00
CA PRO A 59 -10.77 1.56 -5.35
C PRO A 59 -9.69 2.58 -5.70
N ARG A 60 -9.67 3.73 -5.02
CA ARG A 60 -8.68 4.78 -5.23
C ARG A 60 -8.38 5.50 -3.92
N PHE A 61 -7.11 5.58 -3.53
CA PHE A 61 -6.70 6.24 -2.30
C PHE A 61 -5.20 6.58 -2.29
N ASP A 62 -4.82 7.54 -1.45
CA ASP A 62 -3.43 7.73 -1.06
C ASP A 62 -3.04 6.71 0.02
N LEU A 63 -1.87 6.11 -0.08
CA LEU A 63 -1.45 5.00 0.79
C LEU A 63 -1.52 5.35 2.28
N THR A 64 -1.33 6.64 2.64
CA THR A 64 -1.43 7.10 4.03
C THR A 64 -2.85 7.01 4.61
N VAL A 65 -3.88 6.88 3.77
CA VAL A 65 -5.27 6.68 4.19
C VAL A 65 -5.42 5.40 5.00
N ILE A 66 -4.60 4.37 4.76
CA ILE A 66 -4.64 3.10 5.51
C ILE A 66 -4.50 3.38 7.01
N GLY A 67 -3.59 4.26 7.41
CA GLY A 67 -3.36 4.61 8.81
C GLY A 67 -4.55 5.27 9.53
N ARG A 68 -5.55 5.78 8.79
CA ARG A 68 -6.79 6.31 9.38
C ARG A 68 -7.76 5.20 9.80
N TYR A 69 -7.74 4.07 9.09
CA TYR A 69 -8.58 2.90 9.37
C TYR A 69 -7.85 1.89 10.25
N PHE A 70 -6.53 1.79 10.09
CA PHE A 70 -5.65 0.87 10.80
C PHE A 70 -4.46 1.64 11.38
N PRO A 71 -4.60 2.21 12.59
CA PRO A 71 -3.55 3.01 13.23
C PRO A 71 -2.20 2.28 13.37
N GLU A 72 -2.20 0.94 13.43
CA GLU A 72 -1.02 0.09 13.52
C GLU A 72 -0.23 -0.05 12.21
N TRP A 73 -0.81 0.31 11.06
CA TRP A 73 -0.22 0.07 9.75
C TRP A 73 1.22 0.58 9.63
N ARG A 74 1.51 1.80 10.12
CA ARG A 74 2.86 2.37 10.05
C ARG A 74 3.89 1.53 10.81
N GLU A 75 3.53 1.01 11.98
CA GLU A 75 4.44 0.21 12.79
C GLU A 75 4.64 -1.18 12.22
N GLU A 76 3.57 -1.79 11.71
CA GLU A 76 3.66 -3.07 11.00
C GLU A 76 4.55 -2.94 9.75
N MET A 77 4.39 -1.84 9.01
CA MET A 77 5.23 -1.53 7.86
C MET A 77 6.70 -1.47 8.30
N ARG A 78 7.07 -0.60 9.25
CA ARG A 78 8.47 -0.55 9.75
C ARG A 78 9.01 -1.92 10.15
N SER A 79 8.20 -2.72 10.86
CA SER A 79 8.60 -4.05 11.32
C SER A 79 8.89 -5.05 10.20
N ARG A 80 8.37 -4.84 8.99
CA ARG A 80 8.61 -5.71 7.82
C ARG A 80 10.00 -5.51 7.19
N TRP A 81 10.72 -4.44 7.55
CA TRP A 81 12.05 -4.12 7.02
C TRP A 81 13.10 -3.81 8.10
N LEU A 82 12.80 -4.16 9.35
CA LEU A 82 13.79 -4.24 10.43
C LEU A 82 14.81 -5.39 10.21
#